data_AF-A0A9Q9K2M1-F1
#
_entry.id   AF-A0A9Q9K2M1-F1
#
_cell.length_a   1.000
_cell.length_b   1.000
_cell.length_c   1.000
_cell.angle_alpha   90.00
_cell.angle_beta   90.00
_cell.angle_gamma   90.00
#
_symmetry.space_group_name_H-M   'P 1'
#
loop_
_entity.id
_entity.type
_entity.pdbx_description
1 polymer ?
#
loop_
_entity_poly.entity_id
_entity_poly.type
_entity_poly.pdbx_seq_one_letter_code
_entity_poly.pdbx_strand_id
1 'polypeptide(L)'
;MSKMLTTQLTGVFNRLDAQSLDIQMAAQSLIQAIGGEGHIYVRGYGDIKSFESYVLTSEEKLEASRPLDSLDTLSALDSTDRVLLFGEHYTDEMAKDLSQLIDDYRDVVVITNKPTSSEIPDHLVHFIDLSTPRPLVFTEDYDKVVVPHLMALNYIYYEIYTQMIEMIRDLGL
;
A
#
# COMPACT_ATOMS: atom_id res chain seq x y z
N MET A 1 2.83 13.12 28.01
CA MET A 1 2.48 12.00 27.11
C MET A 1 1.95 12.43 25.73
N SER A 2 0.88 13.24 25.60
CA SER A 2 0.31 13.64 24.29
C SER A 2 1.32 14.23 23.27
N LYS A 3 2.27 15.08 23.70
CA LYS A 3 3.31 15.63 22.80
C LYS A 3 4.29 14.58 22.26
N MET A 4 4.53 13.48 22.97
CA MET A 4 5.50 12.46 22.56
C MET A 4 4.98 11.62 21.39
N LEU A 5 3.71 11.24 21.44
CA LEU A 5 3.04 10.58 20.32
C LEU A 5 3.14 11.44 19.06
N THR A 6 2.77 12.72 19.16
CA THR A 6 2.85 13.65 18.03
C THR A 6 4.26 13.74 17.45
N THR A 7 5.30 13.89 18.28
CA THR A 7 6.69 13.94 17.78
C THR A 7 7.09 12.65 17.04
N GLN A 8 6.71 11.48 17.55
CA GLN A 8 7.02 10.21 16.88
C GLN A 8 6.27 10.08 15.56
N LEU A 9 4.98 10.46 15.52
CA LEU A 9 4.18 10.46 14.30
C LEU A 9 4.70 11.45 13.26
N THR A 10 5.10 12.66 13.66
CA THR A 10 5.78 13.61 12.75
C THR A 10 7.03 12.98 12.14
N GLY A 11 7.81 12.24 12.94
CA GLY A 11 8.96 11.50 12.42
C GLY A 11 8.59 10.41 11.40
N VAL A 12 7.47 9.72 11.60
CA VAL A 12 6.92 8.75 10.62
C VAL A 12 6.52 9.48 9.34
N PHE A 13 5.70 10.52 9.44
CA PHE A 13 5.23 11.28 8.27
C PHE A 13 6.37 11.88 7.46
N ASN A 14 7.42 12.41 8.10
CA ASN A 14 8.60 12.90 7.38
C ASN A 14 9.33 11.79 6.58
N ARG A 15 9.30 10.54 7.05
CA ARG A 15 9.87 9.40 6.29
C ARG A 15 8.97 8.95 5.15
N LEU A 16 7.66 9.06 5.32
CA LEU A 16 6.69 8.80 4.25
C LEU A 16 6.77 9.87 3.16
N ASP A 17 6.87 11.15 3.54
CA ASP A 17 7.04 12.30 2.63
C ASP A 17 8.32 12.18 1.79
N ALA A 18 9.40 11.65 2.37
CA ALA A 18 10.64 11.35 1.66
C ALA A 18 10.49 10.28 0.56
N GLN A 19 9.38 9.52 0.56
CA GLN A 19 9.02 8.53 -0.47
C GLN A 19 7.97 9.07 -1.46
N SER A 20 7.75 10.39 -1.51
CA SER A 20 6.74 11.02 -2.38
C SER A 20 6.85 10.62 -3.85
N LEU A 21 8.07 10.45 -4.39
CA LEU A 21 8.26 9.99 -5.76
C LEU A 21 7.79 8.54 -5.96
N ASP A 22 8.12 7.63 -5.03
CA ASP A 22 7.71 6.24 -5.09
C ASP A 22 6.19 6.11 -4.97
N ILE A 23 5.59 6.89 -4.06
CA ILE A 23 4.13 7.00 -3.89
C ILE A 23 3.48 7.52 -5.17
N GLN A 24 4.07 8.52 -5.81
CA GLN A 24 3.59 9.03 -7.09
C GLN A 24 3.67 8.00 -8.21
N MET A 25 4.76 7.25 -8.30
CA MET A 25 4.92 6.19 -9.30
C MET A 25 3.90 5.06 -9.08
N ALA A 26 3.61 4.72 -7.82
CA ALA A 26 2.55 3.76 -7.50
C ALA A 26 1.17 4.26 -7.94
N ALA A 27 0.83 5.53 -7.67
CA ALA A 27 -0.43 6.12 -8.13
C ALA A 27 -0.55 6.09 -9.67
N GLN A 28 0.54 6.42 -10.38
CA GLN A 28 0.61 6.35 -11.84
C GLN A 28 0.52 4.94 -12.41
N SER A 29 0.99 3.93 -11.67
CA SER A 29 0.79 2.53 -12.05
C SER A 29 -0.68 2.13 -11.89
N LEU A 30 -1.28 2.40 -10.72
CA LEU A 30 -2.65 2.01 -10.40
C LEU A 30 -3.68 2.65 -11.33
N ILE A 31 -3.51 3.93 -11.69
CA ILE A 31 -4.46 4.64 -12.57
C ILE A 31 -4.54 4.04 -13.98
N GLN A 32 -3.49 3.34 -14.44
CA GLN A 32 -3.50 2.70 -15.76
C GLN A 32 -4.55 1.60 -15.87
N ALA A 33 -4.99 1.01 -14.75
CA ALA A 33 -6.12 0.10 -14.76
C ALA A 33 -7.40 0.82 -15.22
N ILE A 34 -7.69 1.99 -14.67
CA ILE A 34 -8.90 2.75 -14.99
C ILE A 34 -8.86 3.22 -16.46
N GLY A 35 -7.74 3.79 -16.90
CA GLY A 35 -7.58 4.25 -18.29
C GLY A 35 -7.54 3.12 -19.32
N GLY A 36 -7.25 1.88 -18.89
CA GLY A 36 -7.17 0.69 -19.73
C GLY A 36 -8.40 -0.22 -19.69
N GLU A 37 -9.51 0.21 -19.06
CA GLU A 37 -10.72 -0.60 -18.80
C GLU A 37 -10.49 -1.85 -17.91
N GLY A 38 -9.38 -1.88 -17.16
CA GLY A 38 -9.06 -2.91 -16.17
C GLY A 38 -9.51 -2.56 -14.76
N HIS A 39 -9.10 -3.37 -13.78
CA HIS A 39 -9.44 -3.19 -12.37
C HIS A 39 -8.20 -3.11 -11.47
N ILE A 40 -8.36 -2.46 -10.32
CA ILE A 40 -7.35 -2.46 -9.25
C ILE A 40 -7.72 -3.56 -8.25
N TYR A 41 -7.00 -4.67 -8.27
CA TYR A 41 -7.22 -5.75 -7.30
C TYR A 41 -6.43 -5.51 -6.02
N VAL A 42 -7.14 -5.55 -4.89
CA VAL A 42 -6.61 -5.15 -3.58
C VAL A 42 -6.55 -6.35 -2.66
N ARG A 43 -5.40 -6.54 -1.97
CA ARG A 43 -5.27 -7.49 -0.86
C ARG A 43 -4.43 -6.92 0.27
N GLY A 44 -5.01 -6.93 1.45
CA GLY A 44 -4.39 -6.67 2.73
C GLY A 44 -3.96 -7.96 3.43
N TYR A 45 -2.92 -7.86 4.25
CA TYR A 45 -2.39 -8.96 5.04
C TYR A 45 -2.31 -8.56 6.51
N GLY A 46 -2.31 -9.56 7.39
CA GLY A 46 -2.10 -9.37 8.82
C GLY A 46 -3.15 -8.49 9.48
N ASP A 47 -2.74 -7.74 10.51
CA ASP A 47 -3.61 -6.91 11.33
C ASP A 47 -4.19 -5.72 10.53
N ILE A 48 -3.45 -5.21 9.55
CA ILE A 48 -3.91 -4.10 8.73
C ILE A 48 -4.82 -4.53 7.57
N LYS A 49 -5.07 -5.84 7.37
CA LYS A 49 -6.03 -6.35 6.37
C LYS A 49 -7.40 -5.68 6.47
N SER A 50 -7.81 -5.29 7.68
CA SER A 50 -9.04 -4.53 7.92
C SER A 50 -9.19 -3.26 7.07
N PHE A 51 -8.09 -2.67 6.58
CA PHE A 51 -8.11 -1.50 5.70
C PHE A 51 -8.63 -1.79 4.28
N GLU A 52 -8.72 -3.06 3.86
CA GLU A 52 -9.28 -3.45 2.54
C GLU A 52 -10.69 -2.89 2.33
N SER A 53 -11.56 -3.01 3.35
CA SER A 53 -12.94 -2.51 3.25
C SER A 53 -12.97 -1.01 3.00
N TYR A 54 -12.04 -0.26 3.58
CA TYR A 54 -11.96 1.18 3.35
C TYR A 54 -11.56 1.48 1.90
N VAL A 55 -10.54 0.80 1.37
CA VAL A 55 -10.09 0.94 -0.02
C VAL A 55 -11.18 0.56 -1.03
N LEU A 56 -12.00 -0.45 -0.72
CA LEU A 56 -12.97 -1.04 -1.65
C LEU A 56 -14.36 -0.40 -1.59
N THR A 57 -14.80 0.05 -0.41
CA THR A 57 -16.21 0.40 -0.19
C THR A 57 -16.46 1.74 0.47
N SER A 58 -15.44 2.49 0.87
CA SER A 58 -15.64 3.83 1.44
C SER A 58 -16.08 4.86 0.39
N GLU A 59 -16.51 6.04 0.84
CA GLU A 59 -16.73 7.21 -0.03
C GLU A 59 -15.43 7.67 -0.73
N GLU A 60 -14.27 7.30 -0.17
CA GLU A 60 -12.94 7.62 -0.67
C GLU A 60 -12.25 6.37 -1.23
N LYS A 61 -13.04 5.40 -1.73
CA LYS A 61 -12.52 4.16 -2.32
C LYS A 61 -11.70 4.43 -3.58
N LEU A 62 -10.79 3.51 -3.91
CA LEU A 62 -10.15 3.53 -5.23
C LEU A 62 -11.18 3.17 -6.30
N GLU A 63 -11.22 3.97 -7.36
CA GLU A 63 -12.07 3.71 -8.51
C GLU A 63 -11.67 2.41 -9.22
N ALA A 64 -12.65 1.67 -9.74
CA ALA A 64 -12.49 0.34 -10.33
C ALA A 64 -11.82 -0.71 -9.41
N SER A 65 -11.78 -0.48 -8.09
CA SER A 65 -11.17 -1.44 -7.16
C SER A 65 -12.03 -2.67 -6.91
N ARG A 66 -11.37 -3.83 -6.77
CA ARG A 66 -11.99 -5.14 -6.47
C ARG A 66 -11.14 -5.91 -5.45
N PRO A 67 -11.73 -6.74 -4.58
CA PRO A 67 -10.94 -7.60 -3.72
C PRO A 67 -10.21 -8.64 -4.57
N LEU A 68 -8.90 -8.85 -4.34
CA LEU A 68 -8.12 -9.88 -5.04
C LEU A 68 -8.70 -11.27 -4.81
N ASP A 69 -9.25 -11.52 -3.61
CA ASP A 69 -9.91 -12.77 -3.21
C ASP A 69 -11.22 -13.04 -4.00
N SER A 70 -11.70 -12.10 -4.84
CA SER A 70 -12.81 -12.38 -5.78
C SER A 70 -12.40 -13.18 -7.01
N LEU A 71 -11.10 -13.34 -7.23
CA LEU A 71 -10.56 -14.16 -8.32
C LEU A 71 -10.40 -15.61 -7.86
N ASP A 72 -10.80 -16.55 -8.71
CA ASP A 72 -10.54 -17.98 -8.45
C ASP A 72 -9.03 -18.28 -8.46
N THR A 73 -8.29 -17.59 -9.34
CA THR A 73 -6.83 -17.69 -9.47
C THR A 73 -6.23 -16.36 -9.92
N LEU A 74 -4.98 -16.07 -9.50
CA LEU A 74 -4.28 -14.84 -9.93
C LEU A 74 -4.04 -14.79 -11.45
N SER A 75 -3.98 -15.94 -12.12
CA SER A 75 -3.83 -16.01 -13.57
C SER A 75 -5.08 -15.55 -14.35
N ALA A 76 -6.20 -15.28 -13.66
CA ALA A 76 -7.38 -14.64 -14.26
C ALA A 76 -7.20 -13.14 -14.53
N LEU A 77 -6.19 -12.51 -13.92
CA LEU A 77 -5.81 -11.13 -14.22
C LEU A 77 -5.36 -11.01 -15.69
N ASP A 78 -5.60 -9.86 -16.30
CA ASP A 78 -5.01 -9.52 -17.60
C ASP A 78 -4.02 -8.34 -17.51
N SER A 79 -3.50 -7.88 -18.65
CA SER A 79 -2.46 -6.83 -18.68
C SER A 79 -2.99 -5.43 -18.34
N THR A 80 -4.31 -5.25 -18.37
CA THR A 80 -4.97 -4.00 -17.99
C THR A 80 -5.18 -3.91 -16.49
N ASP A 81 -5.22 -5.03 -15.78
CA ASP A 81 -5.37 -5.05 -14.33
C ASP A 81 -4.10 -4.58 -13.60
N ARG A 82 -4.29 -4.03 -12.40
CA ARG A 82 -3.21 -3.65 -11.48
C ARG A 82 -3.48 -4.25 -10.11
N VAL A 83 -2.42 -4.53 -9.35
CA VAL A 83 -2.55 -5.14 -8.03
C VAL A 83 -1.97 -4.24 -6.95
N LEU A 84 -2.73 -4.04 -5.87
CA LEU A 84 -2.31 -3.36 -4.66
C LEU A 84 -2.26 -4.35 -3.51
N LEU A 85 -1.05 -4.64 -3.03
CA LEU A 85 -0.80 -5.47 -1.86
C LEU A 85 -0.34 -4.59 -0.69
N PHE A 86 -0.89 -4.80 0.51
CA PHE A 86 -0.40 -4.11 1.70
C PHE A 86 -0.45 -4.94 2.98
N GLY A 87 0.52 -4.77 3.86
CA GLY A 87 0.58 -5.49 5.14
C GLY A 87 1.61 -4.88 6.08
N GLU A 88 1.46 -5.02 7.39
CA GLU A 88 2.45 -4.46 8.33
C GLU A 88 3.83 -5.12 8.19
N HIS A 89 3.85 -6.36 7.73
CA HIS A 89 5.04 -7.16 7.51
C HIS A 89 4.97 -7.87 6.15
N TYR A 90 6.15 -8.12 5.58
CA TYR A 90 6.30 -8.98 4.40
C TYR A 90 6.17 -10.45 4.83
N THR A 91 4.95 -10.98 4.80
CA THR A 91 4.62 -12.35 5.22
C THR A 91 4.89 -13.37 4.12
N ASP A 92 4.98 -14.66 4.47
CA ASP A 92 5.10 -15.75 3.50
C ASP A 92 3.93 -15.79 2.51
N GLU A 93 2.73 -15.43 2.97
CA GLU A 93 1.53 -15.34 2.14
C GLU A 93 1.66 -14.23 1.09
N MET A 94 2.08 -13.03 1.50
CA MET A 94 2.35 -11.92 0.58
C MET A 94 3.49 -12.26 -0.38
N ALA A 95 4.54 -12.92 0.10
CA ALA A 95 5.67 -13.32 -0.73
C ALA A 95 5.26 -14.32 -1.83
N LYS A 96 4.39 -15.28 -1.49
CA LYS A 96 3.85 -16.24 -2.45
C LYS A 96 3.00 -15.54 -3.52
N ASP A 97 2.08 -14.67 -3.11
CA ASP A 97 1.21 -13.94 -4.04
C ASP A 97 2.03 -13.02 -4.94
N LEU A 98 2.99 -12.28 -4.37
CA LEU A 98 3.88 -11.40 -5.13
C LEU A 98 4.73 -12.17 -6.15
N SER A 99 5.27 -13.33 -5.76
CA SER A 99 6.07 -14.16 -6.66
C SER A 99 5.25 -14.62 -7.86
N GLN A 100 4.02 -15.08 -7.63
CA GLN A 100 3.13 -15.49 -8.72
C GLN A 100 2.76 -14.32 -9.65
N LEU A 101 2.48 -13.15 -9.09
CA LEU A 101 2.17 -11.95 -9.88
C LEU A 101 3.35 -11.52 -10.74
N ILE A 102 4.57 -11.58 -10.20
CA ILE A 102 5.80 -11.28 -10.93
C ILE A 102 6.03 -12.29 -12.07
N ASP A 103 5.86 -13.59 -11.79
CA ASP A 103 6.01 -14.65 -12.80
C ASP A 103 5.00 -14.49 -13.95
N ASP A 104 3.80 -13.99 -13.65
CA ASP A 104 2.73 -13.68 -14.61
C ASP A 104 2.88 -12.27 -15.24
N TYR A 105 4.01 -11.57 -15.03
CA TYR A 105 4.31 -10.22 -15.54
C TYR A 105 3.25 -9.16 -15.18
N ARG A 106 2.69 -9.26 -13.97
CA ARG A 106 1.74 -8.28 -13.45
C ARG A 106 2.47 -7.10 -12.83
N ASP A 107 1.88 -5.92 -13.00
CA ASP A 107 2.32 -4.70 -12.34
C ASP A 107 1.68 -4.61 -10.94
N VAL A 108 2.52 -4.47 -9.92
CA VAL A 108 2.13 -4.61 -8.51
C VAL A 108 2.68 -3.45 -7.70
N VAL A 109 1.80 -2.82 -6.92
CA VAL A 109 2.16 -1.91 -5.83
C VAL A 109 2.19 -2.71 -4.53
N VAL A 110 3.28 -2.59 -3.77
CA VAL A 110 3.45 -3.26 -2.46
C VAL A 110 3.73 -2.22 -1.39
N ILE A 111 2.89 -2.21 -0.35
CA ILE A 111 3.05 -1.34 0.83
C ILE A 111 3.29 -2.19 2.07
N THR A 112 4.52 -2.23 2.57
CA THR A 112 4.83 -2.92 3.84
C THR A 112 6.06 -2.31 4.50
N ASN A 113 6.37 -2.69 5.75
CA ASN A 113 7.68 -2.35 6.30
C ASN A 113 8.76 -3.11 5.54
N LYS A 114 9.87 -2.43 5.23
CA LYS A 114 10.97 -3.06 4.49
C LYS A 114 11.46 -4.35 5.18
N PRO A 115 11.42 -5.51 4.50
CA PRO A 115 11.91 -6.76 5.06
C PRO A 115 13.43 -6.68 5.34
N THR A 116 13.86 -7.33 6.42
CA THR A 116 15.29 -7.35 6.81
C THR A 116 16.08 -8.48 6.15
N SER A 117 15.41 -9.57 5.76
CA SER A 117 16.03 -10.81 5.28
C SER A 117 15.56 -11.26 3.91
N SER A 118 14.63 -10.53 3.29
CA SER A 118 14.05 -10.84 1.99
C SER A 118 14.19 -9.63 1.10
N GLU A 119 14.51 -9.83 -0.17
CA GLU A 119 14.54 -8.75 -1.16
C GLU A 119 13.21 -8.72 -1.91
N ILE A 120 12.61 -7.53 -1.97
CA ILE A 120 11.52 -7.26 -2.91
C ILE A 120 12.20 -6.84 -4.21
N PRO A 121 11.86 -7.44 -5.38
CA PRO A 121 12.51 -7.07 -6.64
C PRO A 121 12.21 -5.62 -7.02
N ASP A 122 13.16 -4.72 -6.75
CA ASP A 122 13.02 -3.26 -6.92
C ASP A 122 12.64 -2.81 -8.35
N HIS A 123 12.84 -3.66 -9.36
CA HIS A 123 12.59 -3.34 -10.77
C HIS A 123 11.25 -3.85 -11.32
N LEU A 124 10.54 -4.68 -10.54
CA LEU A 124 9.28 -5.32 -10.98
C LEU A 124 8.08 -4.88 -10.14
N VAL A 125 8.31 -4.08 -9.10
CA VAL A 125 7.32 -3.75 -8.08
C VAL A 125 7.46 -2.28 -7.69
N HIS A 126 6.34 -1.58 -7.59
CA HIS A 126 6.27 -0.27 -6.96
C HIS A 126 6.20 -0.45 -5.44
N PHE A 127 7.35 -0.44 -4.78
CA PHE A 127 7.46 -0.65 -3.34
C PHE A 127 7.40 0.67 -2.55
N ILE A 128 6.61 0.70 -1.48
CA ILE A 128 6.52 1.82 -0.52
C ILE A 128 6.71 1.28 0.91
N ASP A 129 7.69 1.83 1.64
CA ASP A 129 7.97 1.46 3.02
C ASP A 129 6.99 2.14 4.00
N LEU A 130 6.26 1.35 4.79
CA LEU A 130 5.39 1.85 5.88
C LEU A 130 6.16 2.65 6.94
N SER A 131 7.49 2.54 7.03
CA SER A 131 8.33 3.35 7.92
C SER A 131 7.96 3.24 9.42
N THR A 132 7.36 2.11 9.80
CA THR A 132 6.86 1.79 11.14
C THR A 132 7.33 0.40 11.63
N PRO A 133 8.61 0.02 11.51
CA PRO A 133 9.05 -1.37 11.72
C PRO A 133 9.05 -1.84 13.19
N ARG A 134 8.77 -0.93 14.14
CA ARG A 134 8.85 -1.19 15.58
C ARG A 134 8.05 -0.18 16.38
N PRO A 135 7.73 -0.47 17.66
CA PRO A 135 7.08 0.49 18.53
C PRO A 135 7.91 1.76 18.72
N LEU A 136 7.25 2.92 18.78
CA LEU A 136 7.91 4.25 18.76
C LEU A 136 7.63 5.10 20.00
N VAL A 137 6.44 4.99 20.59
CA VAL A 137 6.00 5.87 21.69
C VAL A 137 6.42 5.27 23.03
N PHE A 138 7.17 6.04 23.81
CA PHE A 138 7.63 5.61 25.14
C PHE A 138 6.56 5.84 26.20
N THR A 139 6.48 4.90 27.15
CA THR A 139 5.79 5.05 28.43
C THR A 139 6.68 5.77 29.44
N GLU A 140 6.13 6.07 30.63
CA GLU A 140 6.92 6.61 31.75
C GLU A 140 7.99 5.62 32.23
N ASP A 141 7.78 4.32 32.00
CA ASP A 141 8.73 3.22 32.30
C ASP A 141 9.71 2.94 31.15
N TYR A 142 9.76 3.80 30.13
CA TYR A 142 10.60 3.68 28.93
C TYR A 142 10.28 2.50 27.98
N ASP A 143 9.14 1.84 28.16
CA ASP A 143 8.67 0.84 27.21
C ASP A 143 8.15 1.51 25.93
N LYS A 144 8.39 0.90 24.76
CA LYS A 144 7.82 1.37 23.50
C LYS A 144 6.55 0.59 23.17
N VAL A 145 5.43 1.28 23.02
CA VAL A 145 4.11 0.61 23.02
C VAL A 145 3.24 0.81 21.77
N VAL A 146 3.49 1.84 20.96
CA VAL A 146 2.65 2.13 19.76
C VAL A 146 3.41 1.89 18.47
N VAL A 147 2.82 1.10 17.57
CA VAL A 147 3.25 0.96 16.17
C VAL A 147 2.14 1.50 15.26
N PRO A 148 2.30 2.67 14.61
CA PRO A 148 1.21 3.35 13.94
C PRO A 148 1.02 2.90 12.47
N HIS A 149 0.95 1.59 12.21
CA HIS A 149 0.85 1.05 10.84
C HIS A 149 -0.34 1.61 10.06
N LEU A 150 -1.53 1.64 10.66
CA LEU A 150 -2.72 2.17 9.99
C LEU A 150 -2.64 3.68 9.70
N MET A 151 -1.96 4.46 10.55
CA MET A 151 -1.77 5.89 10.26
C MET A 151 -0.79 6.09 9.10
N ALA A 152 0.26 5.26 9.01
CA ALA A 152 1.19 5.30 7.90
C ALA A 152 0.53 4.83 6.60
N LEU A 153 -0.20 3.71 6.63
CA LEU A 153 -0.94 3.19 5.47
C LEU A 153 -1.98 4.20 4.98
N ASN A 154 -2.75 4.81 5.89
CA ASN A 154 -3.77 5.79 5.52
C ASN A 154 -3.15 7.08 4.94
N TYR A 155 -1.99 7.53 5.45
CA TYR A 155 -1.24 8.64 4.83
C TYR A 155 -0.82 8.31 3.39
N ILE A 156 -0.19 7.15 3.17
CA ILE A 156 0.23 6.70 1.82
C ILE A 156 -0.99 6.57 0.91
N TYR A 157 -2.08 5.99 1.43
CA TYR A 157 -3.33 5.85 0.70
C TYR A 157 -3.89 7.19 0.23
N TYR A 158 -3.91 8.20 1.09
CA TYR A 158 -4.45 9.51 0.72
C TYR A 158 -3.57 10.26 -0.29
N GLU A 159 -2.26 10.09 -0.23
CA GLU A 159 -1.35 10.58 -1.26
C GLU A 159 -1.64 9.90 -2.61
N ILE A 160 -1.77 8.57 -2.64
CA ILE A 160 -2.15 7.83 -3.86
C ILE A 160 -3.51 8.29 -4.38
N TYR A 161 -4.51 8.31 -3.51
CA TYR A 161 -5.90 8.64 -3.84
C TYR A 161 -6.00 10.05 -4.44
N THR A 162 -5.39 11.04 -3.81
CA THR A 162 -5.44 12.43 -4.27
C THR A 162 -4.75 12.57 -5.63
N GLN A 163 -3.60 11.93 -5.83
CA GLN A 163 -2.92 11.93 -7.11
C GLN A 163 -3.74 11.26 -8.21
N MET A 164 -4.38 10.12 -7.92
CA MET A 164 -5.27 9.46 -8.87
C MET A 164 -6.48 10.32 -9.22
N ILE A 165 -7.11 10.99 -8.26
CA ILE A 165 -8.24 11.91 -8.51
C ILE A 165 -7.85 13.05 -9.46
N GLU A 166 -6.66 13.63 -9.27
CA GLU A 166 -6.16 14.67 -10.19
C GLU A 166 -5.89 14.09 -11.59
N MET A 167 -5.28 12.91 -11.68
CA MET A 167 -5.04 12.25 -12.98
C MET A 167 -6.32 11.88 -13.73
N ILE A 168 -7.36 11.40 -13.04
CA ILE A 168 -8.67 11.09 -13.62
C ILE A 168 -9.28 12.35 -14.25
N ARG A 169 -9.24 13.47 -13.51
CA ARG A 169 -9.73 14.77 -13.99
C ARG A 169 -8.97 15.26 -15.22
N ASP A 170 -7.65 15.15 -15.20
CA ASP A 170 -6.79 15.58 -16.31
C ASP A 170 -6.99 14.73 -17.58
N LEU A 171 -7.26 13.43 -17.42
CA LEU A 171 -7.50 12.49 -18.51
C LEU A 171 -8.95 12.50 -19.01
N GLY A 172 -9.88 13.11 -18.26
CA GLY A 172 -11.31 13.12 -18.58
C GLY A 172 -11.94 11.72 -18.49
N LEU A 173 -11.41 10.88 -17.61
CA LEU A 173 -11.91 9.53 -17.31
C LEU A 173 -13.11 9.59 -16.35
#